data_AF-A0A2E1UUG5-F1
#
_entry.id   AF-A0A2E1UUG5-F1
#
_cell.length_a   1.000
_cell.length_b   1.000
_cell.length_c   1.000
_cell.angle_alpha   90.00
_cell.angle_beta   90.00
_cell.angle_gamma   90.00
#
_symmetry.space_group_name_H-M   'P 1'
#
loop_
_entity.id
_entity.type
_entity.pdbx_description
1 polymer ?
#
loop_
_entity_poly.entity_id
_entity_poly.type
_entity_poly.pdbx_seq_one_letter_code
_entity_poly.pdbx_strand_id
1 'polypeptide(L)' 'MNKNLLNMLVCPVTKSKLYYNKVSNELISLPARLAFKIKDDIPVMLESEARQIDHDEYEKFKELFLK' A
#
# COMPACT_ATOMS: atom_id res chain seq x y z
N MET A 1 12.28 13.22 7.51
CA MET A 1 11.41 13.00 6.34
C MET A 1 9.96 13.37 6.70
N ASN A 2 9.36 14.28 5.95
CA ASN A 2 8.03 14.84 6.20
C ASN A 2 6.93 13.77 6.06
N LYS A 3 6.26 13.42 7.16
CA LYS A 3 5.14 12.45 7.23
C LYS A 3 3.92 12.83 6.37
N ASN A 4 3.89 14.05 5.81
CA ASN A 4 2.73 14.61 5.11
C ASN A 4 2.65 14.26 3.61
N LEU A 5 3.72 13.83 2.94
CA LEU A 5 3.66 13.51 1.50
C LEU A 5 2.94 12.18 1.24
N LEU A 6 3.14 11.17 2.10
CA LEU A 6 2.51 9.86 1.99
C LEU A 6 0.98 9.91 2.17
N ASN A 7 0.45 10.95 2.81
CA ASN A 7 -0.99 11.12 3.03
C ASN A 7 -1.76 11.54 1.76
N MET A 8 -1.06 12.00 0.71
CA MET A 8 -1.69 12.38 -0.56
C MET A 8 -1.72 11.25 -1.60
N LEU A 9 -0.99 10.15 -1.36
CA LEU A 9 -0.96 9.04 -2.31
C LEU A 9 -2.23 8.20 -2.20
N VAL A 10 -2.93 8.10 -3.32
CA VAL A 10 -4.11 7.27 -3.50
C VAL A 10 -3.80 6.10 -4.42
N CYS A 11 -4.53 5.00 -4.25
CA CYS A 11 -4.38 3.81 -5.07
C CYS A 11 -4.71 4.14 -6.54
N PRO A 12 -3.88 3.72 -7.51
CA PRO A 12 -4.13 3.98 -8.93
C PRO A 12 -5.43 3.32 -9.43
N VAL A 13 -5.83 2.19 -8.84
CA VAL A 13 -7.00 1.39 -9.22
C VAL A 13 -8.27 1.91 -8.53
N THR A 14 -8.28 1.96 -7.21
CA THR A 14 -9.50 2.25 -6.42
C THR A 14 -9.66 3.72 -6.03
N LYS A 15 -8.63 4.55 -6.24
CA LYS A 15 -8.56 5.95 -5.78
C LYS A 15 -8.70 6.13 -4.25
N SER A 16 -8.61 5.04 -3.48
CA SER A 16 -8.65 5.06 -2.02
C SER A 16 -7.28 5.35 -1.42
N LYS A 17 -7.23 5.63 -0.11
CA LYS A 17 -5.98 5.81 0.64
C LYS A 17 -5.04 4.61 0.51
N LEU A 18 -3.75 4.87 0.41
CA LEU A 18 -2.68 3.87 0.53
C LEU A 18 -2.06 3.90 1.93
N TYR A 19 -1.65 2.72 2.41
CA TYR A 19 -0.99 2.56 3.70
C TYR A 19 0.45 2.14 3.52
N TYR A 20 1.39 2.90 4.06
CA TYR A 20 2.80 2.53 3.96
C TYR A 20 3.17 1.48 5.00
N ASN A 21 3.56 0.30 4.52
CA ASN A 21 4.15 -0.75 5.33
C ASN A 21 5.68 -0.60 5.32
N LYS A 22 6.23 -0.15 6.46
CA LYS A 22 7.68 0.01 6.66
C LYS A 22 8.45 -1.31 6.68
N VAL A 23 7.80 -2.42 7.05
CA VAL A 23 8.45 -3.73 7.19
C VAL A 23 8.74 -4.32 5.81
N SER A 24 7.78 -4.25 4.89
CA SER A 24 7.97 -4.75 3.52
C SER A 24 8.41 -3.67 2.52
N ASN A 25 8.46 -2.41 2.94
CA ASN A 25 8.69 -1.24 2.08
C ASN A 25 7.70 -1.16 0.90
N GLU A 26 6.41 -1.27 1.23
CA GLU A 26 5.31 -1.32 0.26
C GLU A 26 4.19 -0.34 0.61
N LEU A 27 3.44 0.08 -0.41
CA LEU A 27 2.17 0.79 -0.25
C LEU A 27 1.02 -0.20 -0.43
N ILE A 28 0.20 -0.36 0.61
CA ILE A 28 -0.89 -1.32 0.67
C ILE A 28 -2.21 -0.64 0.34
N SER A 29 -2.98 -1.23 -0.57
CA SER A 29 -4.37 -0.91 -0.84
C SER A 29 -5.26 -2.05 -0.33
N LEU A 30 -5.94 -1.83 0.81
CA LEU A 30 -6.89 -2.79 1.36
C LEU A 30 -8.09 -3.05 0.44
N PRO A 31 -8.74 -2.02 -0.16
CA PRO A 31 -9.89 -2.26 -1.04
C PRO A 31 -9.53 -3.00 -2.33
N ALA A 32 -8.34 -2.72 -2.89
CA ALA A 32 -7.86 -3.41 -4.09
C ALA A 32 -7.26 -4.79 -3.80
N ARG A 33 -6.94 -5.09 -2.53
CA ARG A 33 -6.13 -6.24 -2.12
C ARG A 33 -4.80 -6.32 -2.88
N LEU A 34 -4.12 -5.18 -3.00
CA LEU A 34 -2.86 -5.04 -3.71
C LEU A 34 -1.80 -4.37 -2.83
N ALA A 35 -0.55 -4.79 -3.02
CA ALA A 35 0.63 -4.15 -2.45
C ALA A 35 1.57 -3.69 -3.58
N PHE A 36 1.88 -2.39 -3.57
CA PHE A 36 2.77 -1.73 -4.52
C PHE A 36 4.15 -1.58 -3.90
N LYS A 37 5.20 -2.08 -4.56
CA LYS A 37 6.58 -2.00 -4.07
C LYS A 37 7.12 -0.59 -4.17
N ILE A 38 8.02 -0.22 -3.26
CA ILE A 38 8.85 0.99 -3.39
C ILE A 38 10.26 0.54 -3.74
N LYS A 39 10.77 0.99 -4.90
CA LYS A 39 12.10 0.68 -5.40
C LYS A 39 12.86 2.00 -5.60
N ASP A 40 14.05 2.10 -5.02
CA ASP A 40 14.88 3.32 -5.09
C ASP A 40 14.11 4.59 -4.65
N ASP A 41 13.31 4.46 -3.58
CA ASP A 41 12.39 5.49 -3.06
C ASP A 41 11.26 5.92 -4.02
N ILE A 42 11.09 5.22 -5.14
CA ILE A 42 10.03 5.44 -6.14
C ILE A 42 8.94 4.37 -6.00
N PRO A 43 7.67 4.74 -5.72
CA PRO A 43 6.56 3.79 -5.72
C PRO A 43 6.26 3.25 -7.12
N VAL A 44 6.29 1.92 -7.27
CA VAL A 44 5.87 1.23 -8.50
C VAL A 44 4.35 1.07 -8.46
N MET A 45 3.62 2.09 -8.91
CA MET A 45 2.15 2.14 -8.92
C MET A 45 1.54 1.55 -10.21
N LEU A 46 2.09 0.44 -10.69
CA LEU A 46 1.55 -0.29 -11.83
C LEU A 46 0.75 -1.49 -11.32
N GLU A 47 -0.50 -1.63 -11.76
CA GLU A 47 -1.37 -2.75 -11.36
C GLU A 47 -0.77 -4.11 -11.72
N SER A 48 -0.11 -4.21 -12.88
CA SER A 48 0.56 -5.44 -13.34
C SER A 48 1.75 -5.86 -12.49
N GLU A 49 2.41 -4.90 -11.81
CA GLU A 49 3.57 -5.15 -10.94
C GLU A 49 3.16 -5.25 -9.45
N ALA A 50 1.92 -4.90 -9.15
CA ALA A 50 1.39 -5.00 -7.80
C ALA A 50 1.20 -6.47 -7.43
N ARG A 51 1.67 -6.86 -6.26
CA ARG A 51 1.39 -8.21 -5.75
C ARG A 51 0.00 -8.23 -5.12
N GLN A 52 -0.71 -9.34 -5.27
CA GLN A 52 -1.90 -9.60 -4.47
C GLN A 52 -1.50 -9.81 -3.01
N ILE A 53 -2.35 -9.33 -2.10
CA ILE A 53 -2.26 -9.67 -0.68
C ILE A 53 -3.18 -10.85 -0.41
N ASP A 54 -2.70 -11.83 0.32
CA ASP A 54 -3.51 -12.98 0.72
C ASP A 54 -4.48 -12.61 1.87
N HIS A 55 -5.27 -13.59 2.33
CA HIS A 55 -6.25 -13.35 3.38
C HIS A 55 -5.60 -13.01 4.74
N ASP A 56 -4.52 -13.70 5.09
CA ASP A 56 -3.84 -13.52 6.36
C ASP A 56 -3.15 -12.15 6.43
N GLU A 57 -2.49 -11.77 5.33
CA GLU A 57 -1.95 -10.43 5.14
C GLU A 57 -3.03 -9.35 5.18
N TYR A 58 -4.18 -9.58 4.54
CA TYR A 58 -5.30 -8.64 4.55
C TYR A 58 -5.78 -8.36 5.98
N GLU A 59 -6.04 -9.40 6.78
CA GLU A 59 -6.49 -9.22 8.17
C GLU A 59 -5.43 -8.53 9.02
N LYS A 60 -4.15 -8.89 8.85
CA LYS A 60 -3.03 -8.24 9.54
C LYS A 60 -2.93 -6.75 9.20
N PHE A 61 -3.03 -6.40 7.92
CA PHE A 61 -2.97 -4.99 7.49
C PHE A 61 -4.20 -4.20 7.91
N LYS A 62 -5.38 -4.83 7.87
CA LYS A 62 -6.62 -4.24 8.35
C LYS A 62 -6.50 -3.90 9.84
N GLU A 63 -6.00 -4.81 10.66
CA GLU A 63 -5.77 -4.58 12.08
C GLU A 63 -4.72 -3.48 12.32
N LEU A 64 -3.65 -3.46 11.53
CA LEU A 64 -2.56 -2.49 11.69
C LEU A 64 -2.95 -1.06 11.29
N PHE A 65 -3.83 -0.90 10.30
CA PHE A 65 -4.08 0.39 9.66
C PHE A 65 -5.47 1.00 9.91
N LEU A 66 -6.46 0.19 10.32
CA LEU A 66 -7.85 0.61 10.52
C LEU A 66 -8.33 0.51 11.97
N LYS A 67 -7.51 0.02 12.90
CA LYS A 67 -7.70 0.26 14.35
C LYS A 67 -7.19 1.66 14.71
#